data_AF-A0A2T0H1M6-F1
#
_entry.id   AF-A0A2T0H1M6-F1
#
_cell.length_a   1.000
_cell.length_b   1.000
_cell.length_c   1.000
_cell.angle_alpha   90.00
_cell.angle_beta   90.00
_cell.angle_gamma   90.00
#
_symmetry.space_group_name_H-M   'P 1'
#
loop_
_entity.id
_entity.type
_entity.pdbx_description
1 polymer ?
#
loop_
_entity_poly.entity_id
_entity_poly.type
_entity_poly.pdbx_seq_one_letter_code
_entity_poly.pdbx_strand_id
1 'polypeptide(L)'
;MRAVQFSEYGPSDVLRLVEAGAPEPGRGQVRVAVRVAGVNPLDWKLRSGVMPELALPRRPGLELAGVVDAAGEEAPFDAGEEVFGWADTGSYAEYALASLVARKPPELSWRDAAALPVAGATASRVLRQLEVTSGEVLLLHGASGAVGRLATQLAVGMGATVVGTASPERFEDLRSLGAVPVAHGEGLVDRVREVTSRVDAVFDAAGKGVLPASVELRGGTERIVTIADTRASALGVVFSSGGSTERGTGVLDELAGRVVAGELDIAHAGSYPLSEAARAQDDSETGHSGGKITLDVG
;
A
#
# COMPACT_ATOMS: atom_id res chain seq x y z
N MET A 1 5.89 14.55 -22.80
CA MET A 1 5.52 13.29 -22.12
C MET A 1 4.25 13.55 -21.36
N ARG A 2 3.31 12.62 -21.44
CA ARG A 2 2.02 12.73 -20.78
C ARG A 2 2.18 12.45 -19.29
N ALA A 3 1.63 13.33 -18.47
CA ALA A 3 1.62 13.19 -17.03
C ALA A 3 0.32 13.73 -16.45
N VAL A 4 -0.13 13.16 -15.33
CA VAL A 4 -1.24 13.70 -14.55
C VAL A 4 -0.68 14.59 -13.44
N GLN A 5 -1.21 15.80 -13.32
CA GLN A 5 -0.85 16.74 -12.26
C GLN A 5 -2.09 17.41 -11.65
N PHE A 6 -1.91 17.98 -10.47
CA PHE A 6 -2.84 18.95 -9.88
C PHE A 6 -2.09 20.22 -9.51
N SER A 7 -2.71 21.38 -9.77
CA SER A 7 -2.15 22.71 -9.50
C SER A 7 -2.89 23.45 -8.38
N GLU A 8 -3.94 22.84 -7.86
CA GLU A 8 -4.74 23.29 -6.72
C GLU A 8 -5.27 22.06 -5.97
N TYR A 9 -5.58 22.22 -4.68
CA TYR A 9 -6.24 21.18 -3.90
C TYR A 9 -7.75 21.18 -4.18
N GLY A 10 -8.39 20.02 -4.17
CA GLY A 10 -9.83 19.97 -4.45
C GLY A 10 -10.42 18.56 -4.48
N PRO A 11 -11.48 18.30 -5.27
CA PRO A 11 -11.95 16.97 -5.69
C PRO A 11 -11.10 16.39 -6.83
N SER A 12 -11.37 15.16 -7.28
CA SER A 12 -10.55 14.46 -8.29
C SER A 12 -10.53 15.18 -9.65
N ASP A 13 -11.50 16.06 -9.91
CA ASP A 13 -11.61 16.91 -11.09
C ASP A 13 -10.48 17.95 -11.20
N VAL A 14 -9.67 18.19 -10.16
CA VAL A 14 -8.46 19.03 -10.27
C VAL A 14 -7.30 18.32 -10.98
N LEU A 15 -7.39 17.00 -11.17
CA LEU A 15 -6.39 16.24 -11.91
C LEU A 15 -6.49 16.54 -13.41
N ARG A 16 -5.36 16.91 -14.00
CA ARG A 16 -5.23 17.24 -15.41
C ARG A 16 -4.15 16.38 -16.05
N LEU A 17 -4.49 15.76 -17.17
CA LEU A 17 -3.50 15.20 -18.08
C LEU A 17 -2.84 16.36 -18.83
N VAL A 18 -1.51 16.46 -18.75
CA VAL A 18 -0.72 17.53 -19.33
C VAL A 18 0.46 16.96 -20.12
N GLU A 19 1.01 17.77 -21.01
CA GLU A 19 2.33 17.54 -21.60
C GLU A 19 3.41 18.23 -20.75
N ALA A 20 4.44 17.47 -20.39
CA ALA A 20 5.60 17.95 -19.66
C ALA A 20 6.92 17.42 -20.27
N GLY A 21 8.03 18.07 -19.94
CA GLY A 21 9.36 17.52 -20.21
C GLY A 21 9.60 16.25 -19.39
N ALA A 22 10.31 15.27 -19.96
CA ALA A 22 10.79 14.13 -19.19
C ALA A 22 11.77 14.64 -18.12
N PRO A 23 11.69 14.17 -16.86
CA PRO A 23 12.66 14.55 -15.85
C PRO A 23 14.04 13.97 -16.21
N GLU A 24 15.14 14.60 -15.80
CA GLU A 24 16.48 14.03 -15.98
C GLU A 24 16.95 13.39 -14.66
N PRO A 25 17.45 12.15 -14.68
CA PRO A 25 17.88 11.47 -13.46
C PRO A 25 19.15 12.12 -12.88
N GLY A 26 19.09 12.44 -11.58
CA GLY A 26 20.27 12.86 -10.82
C GLY A 26 21.12 11.67 -10.36
N ARG A 27 22.17 11.95 -9.59
CA ARG A 27 23.04 10.92 -9.01
C ARG A 27 22.23 9.91 -8.17
N GLY A 28 22.46 8.62 -8.40
CA GLY A 28 21.77 7.50 -7.75
C GLY A 28 20.31 7.28 -8.19
N GLN A 29 19.80 8.09 -9.14
CA GLN A 29 18.44 7.96 -9.64
C GLN A 29 18.43 7.29 -11.01
N VAL A 30 17.34 6.59 -11.29
CA VAL A 30 16.96 6.19 -12.65
C VAL A 30 15.72 6.95 -13.08
N ARG A 31 15.60 7.21 -14.38
CA ARG A 31 14.34 7.52 -15.03
C ARG A 31 13.72 6.24 -15.54
N VAL A 32 12.53 5.94 -15.05
CA VAL A 32 11.77 4.76 -15.46
C VAL A 32 10.71 5.16 -16.47
N ALA A 33 10.70 4.53 -17.63
CA ALA A 33 9.54 4.47 -18.52
C ALA A 33 8.46 3.62 -17.86
N VAL A 34 7.46 4.28 -17.29
CA VAL A 34 6.45 3.64 -16.44
C VAL A 34 5.51 2.79 -17.31
N ARG A 35 5.35 1.52 -16.95
CA ARG A 35 4.36 0.61 -17.54
C ARG A 35 3.07 0.65 -16.76
N VAL A 36 3.18 0.48 -15.44
CA VAL A 36 2.06 0.48 -14.50
C VAL A 36 2.40 1.31 -13.28
N ALA A 37 1.46 2.15 -12.84
CA ALA A 37 1.55 2.90 -11.58
C ALA A 37 0.51 2.40 -10.57
N GLY A 38 0.90 2.29 -9.30
CA GLY A 38 -0.02 1.91 -8.23
C GLY A 38 -0.78 3.11 -7.68
N VAL A 39 -2.09 2.97 -7.50
CA VAL A 39 -2.97 3.97 -6.86
C VAL A 39 -3.10 3.66 -5.37
N ASN A 40 -2.92 4.67 -4.52
CA ASN A 40 -2.92 4.55 -3.08
C ASN A 40 -3.88 5.57 -2.43
N PRO A 41 -4.46 5.24 -1.26
CA PRO A 41 -5.27 6.22 -0.52
C PRO A 41 -4.52 7.52 -0.17
N LEU A 42 -3.20 7.46 -0.05
CA LEU A 42 -2.41 8.66 0.19
C LEU A 42 -2.43 9.63 -1.01
N ASP A 43 -2.61 9.14 -2.25
CA ASP A 43 -2.62 9.98 -3.44
C ASP A 43 -3.80 10.96 -3.43
N TRP A 44 -5.01 10.49 -3.12
CA TRP A 44 -6.18 11.36 -3.02
C TRP A 44 -6.14 12.24 -1.77
N LYS A 45 -5.57 11.75 -0.65
CA LYS A 45 -5.40 12.54 0.58
C LYS A 45 -4.45 13.73 0.38
N LEU A 46 -3.38 13.53 -0.39
CA LEU A 46 -2.48 14.62 -0.76
C LEU A 46 -3.15 15.61 -1.72
N ARG A 47 -3.86 15.10 -2.73
CA ARG A 47 -4.60 15.92 -3.71
C ARG A 47 -5.72 16.75 -3.08
N SER A 48 -6.43 16.22 -2.08
CA SER A 48 -7.55 16.91 -1.43
C SER A 48 -7.13 17.96 -0.40
N GLY A 49 -5.84 17.99 -0.01
CA GLY A 49 -5.33 18.95 0.98
C GLY A 49 -5.63 18.56 2.44
N VAL A 50 -6.09 17.34 2.71
CA VAL A 50 -6.28 16.86 4.10
C VAL A 50 -4.96 16.52 4.81
N MET A 51 -3.87 16.43 4.05
CA MET A 51 -2.49 16.29 4.52
C MET A 51 -1.79 17.67 4.47
N PRO A 52 -0.66 17.86 5.18
CA PRO A 52 0.10 19.12 5.11
C PRO A 52 0.39 19.56 3.68
N GLU A 53 0.29 20.86 3.43
CA GLU A 53 0.46 21.43 2.10
C GLU A 53 1.85 21.13 1.52
N LEU A 54 1.85 20.72 0.25
CA LEU A 54 3.03 20.50 -0.57
C LEU A 54 3.11 21.56 -1.69
N ALA A 55 4.30 21.73 -2.27
CA ALA A 55 4.47 22.61 -3.42
C ALA A 55 3.68 22.11 -4.63
N LEU A 56 3.04 23.04 -5.34
CA LEU A 56 2.25 22.82 -6.55
C LEU A 56 2.93 23.51 -7.76
N PRO A 57 2.73 23.04 -9.01
CA PRO A 57 1.96 21.84 -9.38
C PRO A 57 2.65 20.55 -8.96
N ARG A 58 1.85 19.51 -8.69
CA ARG A 58 2.35 18.21 -8.21
C ARG A 58 1.80 17.04 -9.01
N ARG A 59 2.65 16.03 -9.23
CA ARG A 59 2.27 14.73 -9.80
C ARG A 59 1.94 13.73 -8.69
N PRO A 60 0.79 13.03 -8.74
CA PRO A 60 0.47 11.94 -7.82
C PRO A 60 1.24 10.65 -8.14
N GLY A 61 1.09 9.66 -7.27
CA GLY A 61 1.60 8.30 -7.44
C GLY A 61 2.87 8.06 -6.65
N LEU A 62 2.85 7.04 -5.80
CA LEU A 62 3.97 6.70 -4.92
C LEU A 62 4.86 5.58 -5.45
N GLU A 63 4.32 4.75 -6.34
CA GLU A 63 4.97 3.51 -6.78
C GLU A 63 4.74 3.25 -8.25
N LEU A 64 5.66 2.49 -8.83
CA LEU A 64 5.69 2.18 -10.24
C LEU A 64 6.30 0.81 -10.50
N ALA A 65 5.99 0.27 -11.68
CA ALA A 65 6.81 -0.73 -12.36
C ALA A 65 7.01 -0.30 -13.81
N GLY A 66 8.22 -0.49 -14.32
CA GLY A 66 8.55 -0.12 -15.69
C GLY A 66 9.95 -0.52 -16.10
N VAL A 67 10.45 0.12 -17.16
CA VAL A 67 11.77 -0.15 -17.73
C VAL A 67 12.65 1.08 -17.50
N VAL A 68 13.90 0.88 -17.10
CA VAL A 68 14.87 1.97 -17.00
C VAL A 68 15.10 2.56 -18.39
N ASP A 69 14.77 3.84 -18.55
CA ASP A 69 14.98 4.60 -19.79
C ASP A 69 16.35 5.29 -19.79
N ALA A 70 16.70 5.91 -18.66
CA ALA A 70 17.98 6.57 -18.45
C ALA A 70 18.43 6.41 -17.00
N ALA A 71 19.75 6.40 -16.79
CA ALA A 71 20.37 6.25 -15.50
C ALA A 71 21.26 7.46 -15.21
N GLY A 72 21.15 8.02 -14.00
CA GLY A 72 22.06 9.06 -13.54
C GLY A 72 23.39 8.47 -13.06
N GLU A 73 24.34 9.34 -12.73
CA GLU A 73 25.63 8.92 -12.19
C GLU A 73 25.45 8.03 -10.94
N GLU A 74 26.21 6.95 -10.81
CA GLU A 74 26.11 5.98 -9.68
C GLU A 74 24.73 5.32 -9.48
N ALA A 75 23.83 5.41 -10.45
CA ALA A 75 22.62 4.61 -10.43
C ALA A 75 22.99 3.11 -10.53
N PRO A 76 22.35 2.23 -9.72
CA PRO A 76 22.69 0.81 -9.68
C PRO A 76 22.04 -0.02 -10.81
N PHE A 77 21.50 0.64 -11.84
CA PHE A 77 20.79 0.00 -12.96
C PHE A 77 21.15 0.67 -14.28
N ASP A 78 21.14 -0.13 -15.35
CA ASP A 78 21.35 0.29 -16.73
C ASP A 78 20.02 0.47 -17.48
N ALA A 79 20.06 1.20 -18.60
CA ALA A 79 18.92 1.32 -19.49
C ALA A 79 18.49 -0.04 -20.06
N GLY A 80 17.18 -0.28 -20.12
CA GLY A 80 16.57 -1.53 -20.56
C GLY A 80 16.24 -2.51 -19.43
N GLU A 81 16.69 -2.28 -18.19
CA GLU A 81 16.35 -3.14 -17.06
C GLU A 81 14.90 -2.95 -16.59
N GLU A 82 14.22 -4.05 -16.29
CA GLU A 82 12.87 -4.03 -15.70
C GLU A 82 12.95 -3.81 -14.19
N VAL A 83 12.26 -2.80 -13.68
CA VAL A 83 12.33 -2.38 -12.28
C VAL A 83 10.95 -2.04 -11.71
N PHE A 84 10.84 -2.13 -10.39
CA PHE A 84 9.65 -1.69 -9.65
C PHE A 84 10.04 -1.14 -8.28
N GLY A 85 9.23 -0.25 -7.72
CA GLY A 85 9.54 0.38 -6.44
C GLY A 85 8.82 1.72 -6.27
N TRP A 86 9.47 2.65 -5.56
CA TRP A 86 8.89 3.94 -5.23
C TRP A 86 9.33 5.04 -6.19
N ALA A 87 8.39 5.91 -6.55
CA ALA A 87 8.66 7.08 -7.38
C ALA A 87 9.11 8.28 -6.54
N ASP A 88 10.11 9.00 -7.02
CA ASP A 88 10.59 10.26 -6.41
C ASP A 88 9.76 11.46 -6.91
N THR A 89 9.31 11.42 -8.16
CA THR A 89 8.66 12.57 -8.84
C THR A 89 7.15 12.42 -9.10
N GLY A 90 6.53 11.34 -8.62
CA GLY A 90 5.16 10.95 -8.97
C GLY A 90 5.11 9.99 -10.16
N SER A 91 4.44 8.86 -10.01
CA SER A 91 4.37 7.79 -11.03
C SER A 91 3.21 7.90 -12.01
N TYR A 92 2.30 8.87 -11.85
CA TYR A 92 1.20 9.08 -12.80
C TYR A 92 1.71 9.83 -14.04
N ALA A 93 2.67 9.25 -14.75
CA ALA A 93 3.35 9.85 -15.90
C ALA A 93 4.06 8.77 -16.71
N GLU A 94 4.28 9.04 -18.00
CA GLU A 94 5.09 8.15 -18.88
C GLU A 94 6.51 7.94 -18.36
N TYR A 95 7.08 8.95 -17.69
CA TYR A 95 8.40 8.87 -17.05
C TYR A 95 8.40 9.43 -15.63
N ALA A 96 9.03 8.69 -14.72
CA ALA A 96 9.24 9.10 -13.34
C ALA A 96 10.69 8.82 -12.90
N LEU A 97 11.23 9.68 -12.03
CA LEU A 97 12.50 9.38 -11.36
C LEU A 97 12.24 8.44 -10.19
N ALA A 98 13.20 7.56 -9.93
CA ALA A 98 13.18 6.66 -8.78
C ALA A 98 14.61 6.39 -8.29
N SER A 99 14.77 6.36 -6.97
CA SER A 99 16.02 6.00 -6.29
C SER A 99 15.92 4.70 -5.50
N LEU A 100 14.68 4.24 -5.22
CA LEU A 100 14.39 3.05 -4.43
C LEU A 100 13.59 2.06 -5.27
N VAL A 101 14.29 1.31 -6.12
CA VAL A 101 13.70 0.28 -6.98
C VAL A 101 14.47 -1.04 -6.87
N ALA A 102 13.74 -2.14 -7.04
CA ALA A 102 14.27 -3.48 -7.15
C ALA A 102 14.16 -3.96 -8.61
N ARG A 103 14.99 -4.94 -8.97
CA ARG A 103 14.89 -5.60 -10.28
C ARG A 103 13.61 -6.44 -10.30
N LYS A 104 12.77 -6.24 -11.31
CA LYS A 104 11.54 -7.01 -11.47
C LYS A 104 11.90 -8.43 -11.93
N PRO A 105 11.47 -9.49 -11.23
CA PRO A 105 11.59 -10.85 -11.76
C PRO A 105 10.85 -10.98 -13.09
N PRO A 106 11.38 -11.72 -14.08
CA PRO A 106 10.72 -11.92 -15.38
C PRO A 106 9.31 -12.50 -15.24
N GLU A 107 9.09 -13.38 -14.26
CA GLU A 107 7.85 -14.08 -13.99
C GLU A 107 6.80 -13.20 -13.30
N LEU A 108 7.23 -12.13 -12.62
CA LEU A 108 6.32 -11.20 -11.96
C LEU A 108 5.61 -10.34 -13.00
N SER A 109 4.28 -10.22 -12.94
CA SER A 109 3.56 -9.35 -13.87
C SER A 109 3.84 -7.87 -13.58
N TRP A 110 3.67 -6.99 -14.58
CA TRP A 110 3.81 -5.54 -14.37
C TRP A 110 2.83 -5.00 -13.32
N ARG A 111 1.62 -5.56 -13.27
CA ARG A 111 0.59 -5.15 -12.31
C ARG A 111 0.95 -5.57 -10.89
N ASP A 112 1.44 -6.79 -10.72
CA ASP A 112 1.90 -7.28 -9.41
C ASP A 112 3.10 -6.47 -8.93
N ALA A 113 4.07 -6.24 -9.83
CA ALA A 113 5.23 -5.41 -9.54
C ALA A 113 4.85 -3.98 -9.11
N ALA A 114 3.87 -3.35 -9.75
CA ALA A 114 3.39 -2.02 -9.36
C ALA A 114 2.48 -2.01 -8.11
N ALA A 115 2.00 -3.18 -7.67
CA ALA A 115 1.09 -3.31 -6.53
C ALA A 115 1.80 -3.58 -5.20
N LEU A 116 3.04 -4.10 -5.25
CA LEU A 116 3.81 -4.52 -4.09
C LEU A 116 4.42 -3.40 -3.26
N PRO A 117 5.04 -2.34 -3.83
CA PRO A 117 5.94 -1.49 -3.06
C PRO A 117 5.32 -0.87 -1.82
N VAL A 118 4.21 -0.14 -1.95
CA VAL A 118 3.55 0.52 -0.82
C VAL A 118 2.83 -0.49 0.06
N ALA A 119 2.01 -1.36 -0.52
CA ALA A 119 1.14 -2.24 0.25
C ALA A 119 1.93 -3.34 0.97
N GLY A 120 2.82 -4.02 0.25
CA GLY A 120 3.63 -5.11 0.76
C GLY A 120 4.68 -4.66 1.78
N ALA A 121 5.42 -3.58 1.49
CA ALA A 121 6.38 -3.06 2.46
C ALA A 121 5.69 -2.53 3.72
N THR A 122 4.49 -1.96 3.61
CA THR A 122 3.70 -1.55 4.77
C THR A 122 3.26 -2.74 5.60
N ALA A 123 2.74 -3.79 4.98
CA ALA A 123 2.35 -5.02 5.67
C ALA A 123 3.55 -5.64 6.42
N SER A 124 4.66 -5.89 5.71
CA SER A 124 5.87 -6.47 6.29
C SER A 124 6.43 -5.61 7.45
N ARG A 125 6.52 -4.29 7.25
CA ARG A 125 6.98 -3.36 8.29
C ARG A 125 6.12 -3.41 9.54
N VAL A 126 4.78 -3.37 9.42
CA VAL A 126 3.91 -3.36 10.60
C VAL A 126 3.97 -4.69 11.33
N LEU A 127 3.99 -5.82 10.61
CA LEU A 127 4.16 -7.13 11.24
C LEU A 127 5.49 -7.24 12.02
N ARG A 128 6.57 -6.65 11.49
CA ARG A 128 7.85 -6.53 12.20
C ARG A 128 7.78 -5.62 13.42
N GLN A 129 7.13 -4.45 13.33
CA GLN A 129 6.94 -3.52 14.46
C GLN A 129 6.09 -4.14 15.58
N LEU A 130 5.12 -4.96 15.20
CA LEU A 130 4.31 -5.74 16.12
C LEU A 130 5.02 -6.99 16.61
N GLU A 131 6.20 -7.33 16.09
CA GLU A 131 6.97 -8.54 16.37
C GLU A 131 6.06 -9.79 16.43
N VAL A 132 5.23 -9.95 15.40
CA VAL A 132 4.29 -11.09 15.31
C VAL A 132 5.07 -12.39 15.18
N THR A 133 4.66 -13.41 15.92
CA THR A 133 5.29 -14.72 15.95
C THR A 133 4.26 -15.86 15.83
N SER A 134 4.75 -17.07 15.57
CA SER A 134 3.89 -18.24 15.43
C SER A 134 3.09 -18.52 16.72
N GLY A 135 1.81 -18.85 16.57
CA GLY A 135 0.89 -19.16 17.68
C GLY A 135 0.25 -17.94 18.35
N GLU A 136 0.59 -16.72 17.93
CA GLU A 136 -0.10 -15.49 18.36
C GLU A 136 -1.39 -15.24 17.56
N VAL A 137 -2.32 -14.49 18.15
CA VAL A 137 -3.53 -14.00 17.52
C VAL A 137 -3.37 -12.52 17.15
N LEU A 138 -3.34 -12.23 15.86
CA LEU A 138 -3.34 -10.88 15.29
C LEU A 138 -4.76 -10.45 14.96
N LEU A 139 -5.25 -9.40 15.61
CA LEU A 139 -6.45 -8.69 15.15
C LEU A 139 -6.06 -7.70 14.05
N LEU A 140 -6.62 -7.86 12.86
CA LEU A 140 -6.30 -7.04 11.69
C LEU A 140 -7.54 -6.28 11.22
N HIS A 141 -7.56 -4.96 11.39
CA HIS A 141 -8.61 -4.12 10.85
C HIS A 141 -8.34 -3.74 9.39
N GLY A 142 -9.37 -3.81 8.54
CA GLY A 142 -9.23 -3.55 7.10
C GLY A 142 -8.60 -4.72 6.34
N ALA A 143 -8.83 -5.95 6.79
CA ALA A 143 -8.18 -7.16 6.27
C ALA A 143 -8.43 -7.39 4.76
N SER A 144 -9.54 -6.89 4.21
CA SER A 144 -9.86 -7.02 2.79
C SER A 144 -9.23 -5.94 1.88
N GLY A 145 -8.58 -4.93 2.45
CA GLY A 145 -7.87 -3.89 1.69
C GLY A 145 -6.50 -4.36 1.19
N ALA A 146 -5.87 -3.63 0.26
CA ALA A 146 -4.59 -4.03 -0.34
C ALA A 146 -3.49 -4.35 0.68
N VAL A 147 -3.31 -3.52 1.72
CA VAL A 147 -2.37 -3.78 2.82
C VAL A 147 -2.83 -4.97 3.67
N GLY A 148 -4.12 -5.01 4.03
CA GLY A 148 -4.68 -6.02 4.91
C GLY A 148 -4.57 -7.44 4.35
N ARG A 149 -4.79 -7.61 3.04
CA ARG A 149 -4.67 -8.92 2.39
C ARG A 149 -3.25 -9.45 2.42
N LEU A 150 -2.27 -8.60 2.11
CA LEU A 150 -0.85 -8.97 2.17
C LEU A 150 -0.43 -9.24 3.61
N ALA A 151 -0.85 -8.41 4.56
CA ALA A 151 -0.58 -8.64 5.98
C ALA A 151 -1.19 -9.94 6.51
N THR A 152 -2.39 -10.29 6.04
CA THR A 152 -3.07 -11.56 6.39
C THR A 152 -2.24 -12.75 5.94
N GLN A 153 -1.87 -12.80 4.65
CA GLN A 153 -1.09 -13.90 4.09
C GLN A 153 0.29 -14.03 4.73
N LEU A 154 0.99 -12.91 4.94
CA LEU A 154 2.28 -12.90 5.62
C LEU A 154 2.17 -13.41 7.07
N ALA A 155 1.19 -12.92 7.84
CA ALA A 155 1.00 -13.37 9.23
C ALA A 155 0.59 -14.84 9.32
N VAL A 156 -0.30 -15.31 8.44
CA VAL A 156 -0.67 -16.74 8.35
C VAL A 156 0.55 -17.59 7.98
N GLY A 157 1.37 -17.15 7.02
CA GLY A 157 2.62 -17.80 6.65
C GLY A 157 3.66 -17.85 7.78
N MET A 158 3.61 -16.90 8.72
CA MET A 158 4.41 -16.90 9.96
C MET A 158 3.83 -17.84 11.05
N GLY A 159 2.67 -18.45 10.79
CA GLY A 159 1.97 -19.34 11.72
C GLY A 159 1.16 -18.61 12.79
N ALA A 160 0.81 -17.34 12.57
CA ALA A 160 -0.12 -16.60 13.43
C ALA A 160 -1.57 -16.84 13.00
N THR A 161 -2.50 -16.75 13.95
CA THR A 161 -3.95 -16.73 13.67
C THR A 161 -4.37 -15.30 13.39
N VAL A 162 -4.95 -15.04 12.22
CA VAL A 162 -5.45 -13.70 11.86
C VAL A 162 -6.95 -13.64 12.08
N VAL A 163 -7.39 -12.75 12.98
CA VAL A 163 -8.79 -12.34 13.10
C VAL A 163 -8.95 -11.06 12.29
N GLY A 164 -9.52 -11.17 11.10
CA GLY A 164 -9.58 -10.08 10.13
C GLY A 164 -10.94 -9.38 10.11
N THR A 165 -11.00 -8.07 10.32
CA THR A 165 -12.27 -7.35 10.21
C THR A 165 -12.51 -6.86 8.79
N ALA A 166 -13.66 -7.17 8.22
CA ALA A 166 -14.11 -6.72 6.90
C ALA A 166 -15.64 -6.71 6.80
N SER A 167 -16.19 -6.25 5.68
CA SER A 167 -17.62 -6.40 5.39
C SER A 167 -17.96 -7.88 5.07
N PRO A 168 -19.17 -8.36 5.39
CA PRO A 168 -19.56 -9.77 5.22
C PRO A 168 -19.32 -10.34 3.83
N GLU A 169 -19.45 -9.52 2.79
CA GLU A 169 -19.27 -9.91 1.39
C GLU A 169 -17.82 -10.32 1.07
N ARG A 170 -16.87 -9.98 1.95
CA ARG A 170 -15.45 -10.34 1.82
C ARG A 170 -15.04 -11.55 2.67
N PHE A 171 -15.98 -12.20 3.36
CA PHE A 171 -15.62 -13.25 4.32
C PHE A 171 -15.09 -14.52 3.67
N GLU A 172 -15.69 -14.98 2.57
CA GLU A 172 -15.23 -16.18 1.86
C GLU A 172 -13.79 -16.01 1.37
N ASP A 173 -13.53 -14.84 0.80
CA ASP A 173 -12.23 -14.42 0.32
C ASP A 173 -11.21 -14.26 1.47
N LEU A 174 -11.57 -13.72 2.64
CA LEU A 174 -10.66 -13.74 3.79
C LEU A 174 -10.38 -15.16 4.33
N ARG A 175 -11.36 -16.05 4.27
CA ARG A 175 -11.16 -17.45 4.66
C ARG A 175 -10.21 -18.18 3.71
N SER A 176 -10.25 -17.88 2.40
CA SER A 176 -9.31 -18.47 1.45
C SER A 176 -7.86 -18.01 1.70
N LEU A 177 -7.67 -16.83 2.31
CA LEU A 177 -6.37 -16.34 2.79
C LEU A 177 -5.96 -16.89 4.16
N GLY A 178 -6.78 -17.74 4.79
CA GLY A 178 -6.50 -18.34 6.10
C GLY A 178 -6.90 -17.49 7.31
N ALA A 179 -7.60 -16.37 7.13
CA ALA A 179 -8.10 -15.56 8.24
C ALA A 179 -9.46 -16.06 8.77
N VAL A 180 -9.73 -15.73 10.03
CA VAL A 180 -11.05 -15.80 10.66
C VAL A 180 -11.73 -14.45 10.48
N PRO A 181 -12.72 -14.31 9.59
CA PRO A 181 -13.33 -13.02 9.32
C PRO A 181 -14.35 -12.62 10.39
N VAL A 182 -14.34 -11.34 10.77
CA VAL A 182 -15.30 -10.72 11.70
C VAL A 182 -15.89 -9.45 11.08
N ALA A 183 -17.18 -9.21 11.29
CA ALA A 183 -17.82 -7.99 10.79
C ALA A 183 -17.35 -6.76 11.60
N HIS A 184 -16.89 -5.72 10.91
CA HIS A 184 -16.61 -4.42 11.54
C HIS A 184 -17.89 -3.70 12.01
N GLY A 185 -17.75 -2.55 12.68
CA GLY A 185 -18.87 -1.74 13.15
C GLY A 185 -19.31 -2.03 14.59
N GLU A 186 -20.52 -1.60 14.94
CA GLU A 186 -21.08 -1.73 16.29
C GLU A 186 -21.11 -3.20 16.76
N GLY A 187 -20.75 -3.47 18.01
CA GLY A 187 -20.64 -4.84 18.57
C GLY A 187 -19.37 -5.59 18.17
N LEU A 188 -18.36 -4.90 17.62
CA LEU A 188 -17.08 -5.49 17.21
C LEU A 188 -16.41 -6.30 18.33
N VAL A 189 -16.37 -5.76 19.54
CA VAL A 189 -15.71 -6.38 20.69
C VAL A 189 -16.30 -7.76 20.98
N ASP A 190 -17.62 -7.85 21.06
CA ASP A 190 -18.32 -9.10 21.37
C ASP A 190 -18.08 -10.13 20.25
N ARG A 191 -18.18 -9.74 18.98
CA ARG A 191 -17.90 -10.63 17.86
C ARG A 191 -16.46 -11.14 17.82
N VAL A 192 -15.48 -10.32 18.21
CA VAL A 192 -14.09 -10.80 18.33
C VAL A 192 -13.97 -11.80 19.48
N ARG A 193 -14.63 -11.55 20.62
CA ARG A 193 -14.65 -12.47 21.77
C ARG A 193 -15.33 -13.80 21.49
N GLU A 194 -16.29 -13.84 20.56
CA GLU A 194 -16.93 -15.07 20.09
C GLU A 194 -15.96 -16.00 19.34
N VAL A 195 -14.95 -15.44 18.66
CA VAL A 195 -14.00 -16.23 17.85
C VAL A 195 -12.65 -16.47 18.54
N THR A 196 -12.28 -15.64 19.52
CA THR A 196 -11.03 -15.80 20.28
C THR A 196 -11.16 -15.20 21.68
N SER A 197 -10.53 -15.84 22.67
CA SER A 197 -10.38 -15.30 24.02
C SER A 197 -9.12 -14.45 24.21
N ARG A 198 -8.28 -14.33 23.17
CA ARG A 198 -6.98 -13.64 23.21
C ARG A 198 -6.74 -12.80 21.95
N VAL A 199 -6.09 -11.65 22.13
CA VAL A 199 -5.53 -10.81 21.07
C VAL A 199 -4.13 -10.40 21.52
N ASP A 200 -3.10 -10.84 20.80
CA ASP A 200 -1.70 -10.62 21.20
C ASP A 200 -1.10 -9.35 20.57
N ALA A 201 -1.59 -8.99 19.38
CA ALA A 201 -1.22 -7.80 18.63
C ALA A 201 -2.42 -7.28 17.82
N VAL A 202 -2.43 -5.98 17.54
CA VAL A 202 -3.44 -5.35 16.68
C VAL A 202 -2.77 -4.54 15.57
N PHE A 203 -3.17 -4.80 14.33
CA PHE A 203 -2.84 -3.97 13.18
C PHE A 203 -4.12 -3.29 12.67
N ASP A 204 -4.17 -1.95 12.77
CA ASP A 204 -5.21 -1.15 12.13
C ASP A 204 -4.77 -0.58 10.76
N ALA A 205 -5.28 -1.18 9.68
CA ALA A 205 -5.17 -0.65 8.32
C ALA A 205 -6.45 0.08 7.85
N ALA A 206 -7.49 0.16 8.68
CA ALA A 206 -8.77 0.75 8.31
C ALA A 206 -8.86 2.24 8.67
N GLY A 207 -8.38 2.63 9.87
CA GLY A 207 -8.44 4.01 10.36
C GLY A 207 -9.86 4.54 10.59
N LYS A 208 -10.80 3.64 10.92
CA LYS A 208 -12.24 3.95 11.07
C LYS A 208 -12.68 4.01 12.55
N GLY A 209 -11.80 4.48 13.43
CA GLY A 209 -12.11 4.61 14.86
C GLY A 209 -12.23 3.31 15.63
N VAL A 210 -11.49 2.30 15.18
CA VAL A 210 -11.42 0.97 15.82
C VAL A 210 -10.49 0.94 17.03
N LEU A 211 -9.61 1.93 17.19
CA LEU A 211 -8.56 1.92 18.22
C LEU A 211 -9.07 1.76 19.66
N PRO A 212 -10.18 2.39 20.10
CA PRO A 212 -10.70 2.13 21.45
C PRO A 212 -11.07 0.66 21.67
N ALA A 213 -11.72 0.03 20.68
CA ALA A 213 -12.04 -1.40 20.72
C ALA A 213 -10.77 -2.27 20.66
N SER A 214 -9.78 -1.87 19.87
CA SER A 214 -8.46 -2.53 19.83
C SER A 214 -7.77 -2.51 21.19
N VAL A 215 -7.78 -1.37 21.89
CA VAL A 215 -7.19 -1.22 23.23
C VAL A 215 -7.92 -2.09 24.25
N GLU A 216 -9.26 -2.14 24.20
CA GLU A 216 -10.05 -3.01 25.07
C GLU A 216 -9.74 -4.50 24.82
N LEU A 217 -9.77 -4.93 23.55
CA LEU A 217 -9.53 -6.31 23.16
C LEU A 217 -8.10 -6.78 23.48
N ARG A 218 -7.11 -5.88 23.35
CA ARG A 218 -5.72 -6.17 23.69
C ARG A 218 -5.45 -6.12 25.19
N GLY A 219 -6.22 -5.34 25.94
CA GLY A 219 -5.99 -5.05 27.36
C GLY A 219 -4.90 -3.99 27.60
N GLY A 220 -4.64 -3.13 26.63
CA GLY A 220 -3.57 -2.12 26.67
C GLY A 220 -3.25 -1.54 25.30
N THR A 221 -2.32 -0.59 25.24
CA THR A 221 -1.90 0.08 23.99
C THR A 221 -0.65 -0.54 23.36
N GLU A 222 0.07 -1.38 24.13
CA GLU A 222 1.24 -2.10 23.66
C GLU A 222 0.89 -3.04 22.50
N ARG A 223 1.77 -3.11 21.49
CA ARG A 223 1.58 -3.93 20.28
C ARG A 223 0.25 -3.65 19.56
N ILE A 224 -0.14 -2.37 19.54
CA ILE A 224 -1.15 -1.83 18.63
C ILE A 224 -0.47 -0.84 17.69
N VAL A 225 -0.57 -1.10 16.39
CA VAL A 225 -0.03 -0.23 15.34
C VAL A 225 -1.14 0.11 14.35
N THR A 226 -1.28 1.40 14.04
CA THR A 226 -2.13 1.87 12.94
C THR A 226 -1.31 2.56 11.86
N ILE A 227 -1.79 2.48 10.62
CA ILE A 227 -1.26 3.27 9.49
C ILE A 227 -2.26 4.32 9.00
N ALA A 228 -3.42 4.42 9.65
CA ALA A 228 -4.58 5.10 9.07
C ALA A 228 -5.29 6.06 10.05
N ASP A 229 -5.34 5.78 11.35
CA ASP A 229 -6.02 6.65 12.33
C ASP A 229 -5.05 7.68 12.90
N THR A 230 -5.18 8.94 12.49
CA THR A 230 -4.32 10.05 12.94
C THR A 230 -4.47 10.39 14.43
N ARG A 231 -5.47 9.82 15.13
CA ARG A 231 -5.67 10.00 16.57
C ARG A 231 -4.85 9.03 17.42
N ALA A 232 -4.05 8.16 16.81
CA ALA A 232 -3.25 7.14 17.49
C ALA A 232 -2.45 7.70 18.68
N SER A 233 -1.76 8.82 18.48
CA SER A 233 -0.93 9.44 19.52
C SER A 233 -1.72 9.87 20.75
N ALA A 234 -2.94 10.38 20.57
CA ALA A 234 -3.84 10.75 21.66
C ALA A 234 -4.31 9.55 22.49
N LEU A 235 -4.25 8.35 21.92
CA LEU A 235 -4.61 7.08 22.57
C LEU A 235 -3.38 6.30 23.06
N GLY A 236 -2.17 6.84 22.94
CA GLY A 236 -0.93 6.13 23.27
C GLY A 236 -0.61 4.96 22.32
N VAL A 237 -1.20 4.96 21.12
CA VAL A 237 -1.01 3.94 20.08
C VAL A 237 0.03 4.42 19.06
N VAL A 238 0.82 3.49 18.54
CA VAL A 238 1.84 3.79 17.51
C VAL A 238 1.17 4.05 16.16
N PHE A 239 1.44 5.22 15.57
CA PHE A 239 1.16 5.49 14.17
C PHE A 239 2.40 5.20 13.32
N SER A 240 2.30 4.29 12.37
CA SER A 240 3.42 3.98 11.48
C SER A 240 3.26 4.66 10.11
N SER A 241 4.08 5.68 9.86
CA SER A 241 4.01 6.54 8.68
C SER A 241 4.86 6.08 7.49
N GLY A 242 5.64 4.99 7.59
CA GLY A 242 6.39 4.42 6.47
C GLY A 242 7.42 5.38 5.84
N GLY A 243 8.27 5.99 6.68
CA GLY A 243 9.32 6.93 6.29
C GLY A 243 10.37 6.33 5.34
N SER A 244 11.15 7.19 4.70
CA SER A 244 12.15 6.82 3.67
C SER A 244 13.26 5.89 4.19
N THR A 245 13.61 5.95 5.48
CA THR A 245 14.67 5.12 6.10
C THR A 245 14.28 3.65 6.26
N GLU A 246 12.99 3.32 6.20
CA GLU A 246 12.50 1.93 6.28
C GLU A 246 12.15 1.34 4.91
N ARG A 247 12.32 2.10 3.83
CA ARG A 247 12.13 1.63 2.45
C ARG A 247 13.44 1.03 1.93
N GLY A 248 13.68 -0.23 2.26
CA GLY A 248 14.76 -1.02 1.67
C GLY A 248 14.27 -1.80 0.46
N THR A 249 15.08 -1.94 -0.58
CA THR A 249 14.74 -2.75 -1.77
C THR A 249 14.68 -4.25 -1.44
N GLY A 250 15.41 -4.71 -0.41
CA GLY A 250 15.40 -6.12 -0.01
C GLY A 250 14.02 -6.67 0.40
N VAL A 251 13.12 -5.83 0.93
CA VAL A 251 11.74 -6.27 1.20
C VAL A 251 10.97 -6.53 -0.09
N LEU A 252 11.26 -5.78 -1.17
CA LEU A 252 10.64 -5.99 -2.47
C LEU A 252 11.14 -7.28 -3.11
N ASP A 253 12.43 -7.57 -2.98
CA ASP A 253 13.02 -8.83 -3.47
C ASP A 253 12.36 -10.05 -2.78
N GLU A 254 12.21 -10.00 -1.44
CA GLU A 254 11.54 -11.06 -0.68
C GLU A 254 10.08 -11.23 -1.12
N LEU A 255 9.31 -10.13 -1.16
CA LEU A 255 7.89 -10.18 -1.49
C LEU A 255 7.66 -10.62 -2.94
N ALA A 256 8.46 -10.13 -3.89
CA ALA A 256 8.40 -10.58 -5.27
C ALA A 256 8.71 -12.08 -5.39
N GLY A 257 9.72 -12.57 -4.66
CA GLY A 257 10.02 -13.99 -4.58
C GLY A 257 8.84 -14.83 -4.10
N ARG A 258 8.14 -14.38 -3.05
CA ARG A 258 6.93 -15.05 -2.53
C ARG A 258 5.78 -15.07 -3.55
N VAL A 259 5.57 -13.98 -4.29
CA VAL A 259 4.55 -13.93 -5.35
C VAL A 259 4.90 -14.91 -6.48
N VAL A 260 6.16 -14.91 -6.93
CA VAL A 260 6.63 -15.85 -7.96
C VAL A 260 6.51 -17.31 -7.51
N ALA A 261 6.75 -17.58 -6.22
CA ALA A 261 6.57 -18.92 -5.63
C ALA A 261 5.10 -19.32 -5.41
N GLY A 262 4.14 -18.41 -5.61
CA GLY A 262 2.72 -18.65 -5.33
C GLY A 262 2.36 -18.65 -3.85
N GLU A 263 3.24 -18.14 -2.98
CA GLU A 263 3.03 -18.03 -1.53
C GLU A 263 2.31 -16.74 -1.13
N LEU A 264 2.26 -15.75 -2.03
CA LEU A 264 1.63 -14.46 -1.80
C LEU A 264 0.83 -14.05 -3.04
N ASP A 265 -0.48 -13.87 -2.87
CA ASP A 265 -1.39 -13.41 -3.91
C ASP A 265 -1.71 -11.92 -3.76
N ILE A 266 -1.79 -11.23 -4.91
CA ILE A 266 -2.14 -9.80 -4.98
C ILE A 266 -3.50 -9.67 -5.64
N ALA A 267 -4.50 -9.27 -4.84
CA ALA A 267 -5.80 -8.92 -5.40
C ALA A 267 -5.75 -7.58 -6.13
N HIS A 268 -6.21 -7.58 -7.37
CA HIS A 268 -6.39 -6.38 -8.18
C HIS A 268 -7.87 -5.98 -8.19
N ALA A 269 -8.14 -4.75 -7.78
CA ALA A 269 -9.48 -4.18 -7.76
C ALA A 269 -9.89 -3.58 -9.11
N GLY A 270 -8.93 -3.06 -9.86
CA GLY A 270 -9.18 -2.39 -11.12
C GLY A 270 -7.90 -1.85 -11.76
N SER A 271 -7.98 -1.63 -13.06
CA SER A 271 -6.91 -1.03 -13.85
C SER A 271 -7.53 -0.02 -14.81
N TYR A 272 -6.95 1.17 -14.87
CA TYR A 272 -7.47 2.33 -15.61
C TYR A 272 -6.37 2.88 -16.51
N PRO A 273 -6.69 3.42 -17.70
CA PRO A 273 -5.69 4.18 -18.45
C PRO A 273 -5.26 5.42 -17.65
N LEU A 274 -4.03 5.91 -17.87
CA LEU A 274 -3.51 7.13 -17.22
C LEU A 274 -4.48 8.33 -17.31
N SER A 275 -5.23 8.46 -18.42
CA SER A 275 -6.23 9.52 -18.62
C SER A 275 -7.42 9.44 -17.65
N GLU A 276 -7.67 8.29 -17.03
CA GLU A 276 -8.75 8.06 -16.05
C GLU A 276 -8.25 8.10 -14.59
N ALA A 277 -7.07 8.71 -14.34
CA ALA A 277 -6.51 8.80 -12.98
C ALA A 277 -7.45 9.44 -11.95
N ALA A 278 -8.33 10.36 -12.36
CA ALA A 278 -9.35 10.93 -11.49
C ALA A 278 -10.33 9.88 -10.98
N ARG A 279 -10.91 9.09 -11.90
CA ARG A 279 -11.82 7.99 -11.57
C ARG A 279 -11.14 6.92 -10.71
N ALA A 280 -9.89 6.59 -11.02
CA ALA A 280 -9.12 5.63 -10.22
C ALA A 280 -8.92 6.13 -8.77
N GLN A 281 -8.71 7.44 -8.57
CA GLN A 281 -8.66 8.02 -7.23
C GLN A 281 -10.02 8.05 -6.55
N ASP A 282 -11.12 8.35 -7.26
CA ASP A 282 -12.48 8.29 -6.70
C ASP A 282 -12.81 6.88 -6.18
N ASP A 283 -12.50 5.86 -6.98
CA ASP A 283 -12.71 4.46 -6.59
C ASP A 283 -11.84 4.08 -5.38
N SER A 284 -10.60 4.59 -5.31
CA SER A 284 -9.75 4.44 -4.13
C SER A 284 -10.28 5.17 -2.89
N GLU A 285 -10.94 6.31 -3.06
CA GLU A 285 -11.49 7.13 -1.98
C GLU A 285 -12.68 6.45 -1.29
N THR A 286 -13.41 5.60 -2.01
CA THR A 286 -14.50 4.78 -1.42
C THR A 286 -14.00 3.87 -0.29
N GLY A 287 -12.73 3.43 -0.34
CA GLY A 287 -12.15 2.48 0.60
C GLY A 287 -12.63 1.03 0.46
N HIS A 288 -13.39 0.69 -0.59
CA HIS A 288 -14.02 -0.64 -0.76
C HIS A 288 -13.55 -1.40 -2.02
N SER A 289 -12.46 -0.98 -2.63
CA SER A 289 -11.92 -1.55 -3.87
C SER A 289 -11.65 -3.06 -3.78
N GLY A 290 -11.32 -3.58 -2.60
CA GLY A 290 -11.08 -5.01 -2.37
C GLY A 290 -9.73 -5.51 -2.89
N GLY A 291 -8.81 -4.59 -3.20
CA GLY A 291 -7.52 -4.89 -3.78
C GLY A 291 -6.80 -3.64 -4.26
N LYS A 292 -5.71 -3.84 -5.00
CA LYS A 292 -4.91 -2.77 -5.58
C LYS A 292 -5.59 -2.17 -6.81
N ILE A 293 -5.63 -0.85 -6.90
CA ILE A 293 -5.99 -0.13 -8.13
C ILE A 293 -4.69 0.27 -8.83
N THR A 294 -4.65 0.13 -10.15
CA THR A 294 -3.48 0.47 -10.98
C THR A 294 -3.84 1.40 -12.13
N LEU A 295 -2.84 2.12 -12.65
CA LEU A 295 -2.92 2.87 -13.89
C LEU A 295 -2.02 2.22 -14.94
N ASP A 296 -2.57 1.88 -16.10
CA ASP A 296 -1.83 1.47 -17.28
C ASP A 296 -1.36 2.74 -18.02
N VAL A 297 -0.03 2.91 -18.15
CA VAL A 297 0.60 4.14 -18.65
C VAL A 297 1.07 4.01 -20.11
N GLY A 298 1.43 2.81 -20.56
CA GLY A 298 1.86 2.54 -21.93
C GLY A 298 2.33 1.12 -22.19
#